data_AF-J9EQH1-F1
#
_entry.id   AF-J9EQH1-F1
#
_cell.length_a   1.000
_cell.length_b   1.000
_cell.length_c   1.000
_cell.angle_alpha   90.00
_cell.angle_beta   90.00
_cell.angle_gamma   90.00
#
_symmetry.space_group_name_H-M   'P 1'
#
loop_
_entity.id
_entity.type
_entity.pdbx_description
1 polymer ?
#
loop_
_entity_poly.entity_id
_entity_poly.type
_entity_poly.pdbx_seq_one_letter_code
_entity_poly.pdbx_strand_id
1 'polypeptide(L)'
;IGGNNQSKRVFWIDGGIHAREWAAPHTALYFIHQLTSKYGYDKQITKYVDELTWVIIPCLNPDGYEFTRSSTNPNVRLWRKNRSPFVCEKDQWGRNRCCRGVDLNRNFDFHFKESGSSDDPCAEIYQGKAPFSEPETRAVRDAIMSNRYRGRIDAFITLHTYSQLWIHPYGHRKDTYPGDIQDLVSIYYNFKILFLNKIN
;
A
#
# COMPACT_ATOMS: atom_id res chain seq x y z
N ILE A 1 4.02 15.47 6.86
CA ILE A 1 5.19 16.01 7.58
C ILE A 1 6.01 16.86 6.59
N GLY A 2 6.61 17.98 7.01
CA GLY A 2 7.37 18.87 6.10
C GLY A 2 6.71 20.21 5.76
N GLY A 3 5.68 20.62 6.48
CA GLY A 3 5.01 21.92 6.32
C GLY A 3 4.00 21.99 5.17
N ASN A 4 3.50 23.21 4.88
CA ASN A 4 2.46 23.47 3.88
C ASN A 4 3.00 24.05 2.56
N ASN A 5 4.32 24.14 2.39
CA ASN A 5 4.90 24.66 1.15
C ASN A 5 4.62 23.71 -0.03
N GLN A 6 3.86 24.19 -1.01
CA GLN A 6 3.46 23.42 -2.18
C GLN A 6 4.53 23.35 -3.28
N SER A 7 5.69 24.01 -3.12
CA SER A 7 6.83 23.85 -4.02
C SER A 7 7.65 22.58 -3.73
N LYS A 8 7.53 22.02 -2.53
CA LYS A 8 8.29 20.81 -2.13
C LYS A 8 7.81 19.58 -2.91
N ARG A 9 8.76 18.71 -3.26
CA ARG A 9 8.48 17.37 -3.79
C ARG A 9 7.91 16.47 -2.69
N VAL A 10 7.10 15.49 -3.09
CA VAL A 10 6.30 14.67 -2.19
C VAL A 10 6.80 13.23 -2.22
N PHE A 11 7.03 12.67 -1.04
CA PHE A 11 7.28 11.25 -0.83
C PHE A 11 6.05 10.64 -0.17
N TRP A 12 5.44 9.68 -0.86
CA TRP A 12 4.27 8.95 -0.39
C TRP A 12 4.69 7.58 0.15
N ILE A 13 4.28 7.27 1.37
CA ILE A 13 4.45 5.97 2.00
C ILE A 13 3.10 5.52 2.54
N ASP A 14 2.65 4.33 2.15
CA ASP A 14 1.49 3.70 2.79
C ASP A 14 1.80 2.30 3.29
N GLY A 15 1.01 1.84 4.24
CA GLY A 15 1.07 0.49 4.78
C GLY A 15 -0.32 0.00 5.18
N GLY A 16 -0.43 -1.31 5.40
CA GLY A 16 -1.66 -1.91 5.90
C GLY A 16 -2.81 -1.90 4.90
N ILE A 17 -2.53 -1.92 3.59
CA ILE A 17 -3.56 -2.16 2.57
C ILE A 17 -4.13 -3.58 2.66
N HIS A 18 -3.30 -4.58 3.03
CA HIS A 18 -3.77 -5.89 3.45
C HIS A 18 -3.79 -5.97 4.98
N ALA A 19 -4.95 -6.32 5.52
CA ALA A 19 -5.22 -6.20 6.95
C ALA A 19 -4.31 -7.06 7.85
N ARG A 20 -4.01 -8.30 7.45
CA ARG A 20 -3.19 -9.24 8.25
C ARG A 20 -1.71 -8.87 8.38
N GLU A 21 -1.22 -7.97 7.53
CA GLU A 21 0.20 -7.63 7.37
C GLU A 21 0.67 -6.60 8.41
N TRP A 22 0.50 -6.93 9.70
CA TRP A 22 0.65 -5.96 10.80
C TRP A 22 2.00 -5.25 10.84
N ALA A 23 3.09 -5.87 10.41
CA ALA A 23 4.39 -5.21 10.41
C ALA A 23 4.43 -3.98 9.48
N ALA A 24 3.65 -3.94 8.38
CA ALA A 24 3.62 -2.79 7.48
C ALA A 24 3.11 -1.49 8.17
N PRO A 25 1.95 -1.49 8.87
CA PRO A 25 1.55 -0.37 9.72
C PRO A 25 2.59 0.06 10.76
N HIS A 26 3.24 -0.89 11.44
CA HIS A 26 4.26 -0.58 12.44
C HIS A 26 5.48 0.10 11.80
N THR A 27 5.93 -0.36 10.64
CA THR A 27 7.03 0.27 9.88
C THR A 27 6.64 1.68 9.41
N ALA A 28 5.42 1.89 8.93
CA ALA A 28 4.94 3.23 8.57
C ALA A 28 4.92 4.18 9.78
N LEU A 29 4.44 3.72 10.93
CA LEU A 29 4.50 4.47 12.19
C LEU A 29 5.95 4.75 12.63
N TYR A 30 6.87 3.81 12.41
CA TYR A 30 8.28 4.01 12.68
C TYR A 30 8.88 5.12 11.82
N PHE A 31 8.52 5.22 10.53
CA PHE A 31 8.92 6.36 9.69
C PHE A 31 8.40 7.68 10.25
N ILE A 32 7.13 7.74 10.66
CA ILE A 32 6.58 8.94 11.31
C ILE A 32 7.42 9.29 12.54
N HIS A 33 7.66 8.33 13.42
CA HIS A 33 8.45 8.53 14.64
C HIS A 33 9.88 9.02 14.33
N GLN A 34 10.58 8.43 13.36
CA GLN A 34 11.94 8.85 12.99
C GLN A 34 11.94 10.30 12.46
N LEU A 35 11.00 10.63 11.57
CA LEU A 35 10.91 11.97 10.98
C LEU A 35 10.55 13.04 12.01
N THR A 36 9.72 12.74 12.99
CA THR A 36 9.28 13.75 13.99
C THR A 36 10.24 13.85 15.18
N SER A 37 10.71 12.73 15.73
CA SER A 37 11.56 12.73 16.93
C SER A 37 12.99 13.24 16.67
N LYS A 38 13.47 13.13 15.42
CA LYS A 38 14.82 13.54 15.05
C LYS A 38 14.90 14.88 14.32
N TYR A 39 13.76 15.47 13.96
CA TYR A 39 13.73 16.80 13.36
C TYR A 39 14.29 17.85 14.32
N GLY A 40 15.23 18.67 13.84
CA GLY A 40 15.96 19.67 14.64
C GLY A 40 17.17 19.11 15.40
N TYR A 41 17.35 17.79 15.46
CA TYR A 41 18.46 17.13 16.15
C TYR A 41 19.41 16.41 15.19
N ASP A 42 18.87 15.59 14.30
CA ASP A 42 19.62 14.90 13.26
C ASP A 42 19.66 15.78 12.00
N LYS A 43 20.86 16.18 11.57
CA LYS A 43 21.04 17.09 10.42
C LYS A 43 20.47 16.52 9.12
N GLN A 44 20.57 15.20 8.92
CA GLN A 44 20.07 14.55 7.70
C GLN A 44 18.55 14.48 7.70
N ILE A 45 17.93 14.05 8.80
CA ILE A 45 16.47 14.03 8.92
C ILE A 45 15.89 15.44 8.84
N THR A 46 16.53 16.42 9.46
CA THR A 46 16.11 17.83 9.40
C THR A 46 16.07 18.31 7.96
N LYS A 47 17.16 18.10 7.21
CA LYS A 47 17.23 18.40 5.77
C LYS A 47 16.09 17.72 4.99
N TYR A 48 15.82 16.44 5.24
CA TYR A 48 14.75 15.72 4.55
C TYR A 48 13.35 16.27 4.83
N VAL A 49 13.07 16.72 6.05
CA VAL A 49 11.77 17.35 6.39
C VAL A 49 11.68 18.79 5.84
N ASP A 50 12.81 19.49 5.78
CA ASP A 50 12.89 20.85 5.24
C ASP A 50 12.78 20.89 3.72
N GLU A 51 13.24 19.88 3.00
CA GLU A 51 13.23 19.84 1.53
C GLU A 51 12.04 19.08 0.95
N LEU A 52 11.50 18.08 1.67
CA LEU A 52 10.45 17.19 1.18
C LEU A 52 9.15 17.31 1.98
N THR A 53 8.04 16.98 1.33
CA THR A 53 6.77 16.71 2.01
C THR A 53 6.56 15.19 2.09
N TRP A 54 6.43 14.68 3.30
CA TRP A 54 6.15 13.26 3.54
C TRP A 54 4.65 13.06 3.80
N VAL A 55 4.01 12.27 2.96
CA VAL A 55 2.64 11.78 3.15
C VAL A 55 2.73 10.33 3.56
N ILE A 56 2.33 10.03 4.81
CA ILE A 56 2.43 8.69 5.37
C ILE A 56 1.05 8.24 5.82
N ILE A 57 0.58 7.11 5.29
CA ILE A 57 -0.69 6.48 5.65
C ILE A 57 -0.39 5.14 6.33
N PRO A 58 -0.40 5.06 7.67
CA PRO A 58 0.00 3.84 8.36
C PRO A 58 -0.97 2.67 8.17
N CYS A 59 -2.26 2.95 7.99
CA CYS A 59 -3.28 1.93 7.85
C CYS A 59 -4.28 2.35 6.77
N LEU A 60 -4.06 1.84 5.55
CA LEU A 60 -4.91 2.12 4.40
C LEU A 60 -6.23 1.33 4.47
N ASN A 61 -6.24 0.15 5.11
CA ASN A 61 -7.42 -0.69 5.33
C ASN A 61 -7.82 -0.74 6.83
N PRO A 62 -8.39 0.34 7.40
CA PRO A 62 -8.71 0.39 8.82
C PRO A 62 -9.73 -0.66 9.25
N ASP A 63 -10.79 -0.89 8.46
CA ASP A 63 -11.84 -1.85 8.81
C ASP A 63 -11.32 -3.29 8.82
N GLY A 64 -10.52 -3.66 7.82
CA GLY A 64 -9.89 -4.96 7.75
C GLY A 64 -8.90 -5.13 8.90
N TYR A 65 -8.07 -4.12 9.18
CA TYR A 65 -7.10 -4.17 10.27
C TYR A 65 -7.78 -4.35 11.63
N GLU A 66 -8.85 -3.61 11.93
CA GLU A 66 -9.60 -3.78 13.17
C GLU A 66 -10.27 -5.16 13.24
N PHE A 67 -10.79 -5.67 12.12
CA PHE A 67 -11.31 -7.03 12.08
C PHE A 67 -10.25 -8.05 12.49
N THR A 68 -9.01 -7.95 11.98
CA THR A 68 -7.93 -8.88 12.35
C THR A 68 -7.54 -8.83 13.83
N ARG A 69 -7.84 -7.73 14.53
CA ARG A 69 -7.61 -7.54 15.97
C ARG A 69 -8.75 -8.03 16.84
N SER A 70 -9.93 -8.24 16.27
CA SER A 70 -11.13 -8.64 17.03
C SER A 70 -11.07 -10.08 17.56
N SER A 71 -10.20 -10.93 17.02
CA SER A 71 -10.04 -12.31 17.46
C SER A 71 -8.71 -12.92 17.00
N THR A 72 -8.19 -13.88 17.77
CA THR A 72 -7.04 -14.72 17.39
C THR A 72 -7.40 -15.89 16.48
N ASN A 73 -8.70 -16.11 16.19
CA ASN A 73 -9.13 -17.12 15.22
C ASN A 73 -8.43 -16.90 13.86
N PRO A 74 -7.81 -17.92 13.24
CA PRO A 74 -7.11 -17.76 11.96
C PRO A 74 -7.97 -17.14 10.84
N ASN A 75 -9.28 -17.45 10.78
CA ASN A 75 -10.20 -16.88 9.79
C ASN A 75 -10.43 -15.37 9.97
N VAL A 76 -10.12 -14.85 11.16
CA VAL A 76 -10.22 -13.43 11.52
C VAL A 76 -8.84 -12.79 11.44
N ARG A 77 -7.85 -13.33 12.14
CA ARG A 77 -6.49 -12.79 12.22
C ARG A 77 -5.77 -12.75 10.86
N LEU A 78 -6.06 -13.69 9.97
CA LEU A 78 -5.44 -13.78 8.64
C LEU A 78 -6.29 -13.10 7.55
N TRP A 79 -7.29 -12.30 7.92
CA TRP A 79 -8.08 -11.54 6.96
C TRP A 79 -7.21 -10.58 6.15
N ARG A 80 -7.39 -10.58 4.83
CA ARG A 80 -6.58 -9.78 3.89
C ARG A 80 -7.32 -8.54 3.39
N LYS A 81 -8.55 -8.73 2.92
CA LYS A 81 -9.38 -7.75 2.20
C LYS A 81 -9.86 -6.61 3.10
N ASN A 82 -10.55 -5.62 2.54
CA ASN A 82 -11.34 -4.69 3.35
C ASN A 82 -12.62 -5.35 3.91
N ARG A 83 -13.56 -4.56 4.42
CA ARG A 83 -14.83 -5.05 5.00
C ARG A 83 -16.08 -4.55 4.27
N SER A 84 -15.96 -4.21 2.99
CA SER A 84 -17.10 -3.81 2.16
C SER A 84 -18.22 -4.87 2.17
N PRO A 85 -19.49 -4.49 1.96
CA PRO A 85 -20.65 -5.36 2.20
C PRO A 85 -20.61 -6.74 1.51
N PHE A 86 -21.45 -7.66 1.99
CA PHE A 86 -21.54 -8.99 1.39
C PHE A 86 -22.02 -8.93 -0.06
N VAL A 87 -21.36 -9.70 -0.92
CA VAL A 87 -21.78 -10.01 -2.28
C VAL A 87 -22.11 -11.51 -2.32
N CYS A 88 -23.31 -11.83 -2.79
CA CYS A 88 -23.83 -13.19 -2.84
C CYS A 88 -23.94 -13.67 -4.29
N GLU A 89 -23.32 -14.80 -4.58
CA GLU A 89 -23.36 -15.44 -5.90
C GLU A 89 -23.64 -16.93 -5.76
N LYS A 90 -24.19 -17.54 -6.83
CA LYS A 90 -24.38 -18.99 -6.86
C LYS A 90 -23.03 -19.67 -7.08
N ASP A 91 -22.73 -20.69 -6.29
CA ASP A 91 -21.61 -21.59 -6.56
C ASP A 91 -21.91 -22.56 -7.71
N GLN A 92 -20.90 -23.36 -8.08
CA GLN A 92 -21.01 -24.36 -9.16
C GLN A 92 -22.10 -25.43 -8.91
N TRP A 93 -22.61 -25.54 -7.68
CA TRP A 93 -23.70 -26.45 -7.30
C TRP A 93 -25.03 -25.71 -7.10
N GLY A 94 -25.10 -24.42 -7.47
CA GLY A 94 -26.31 -23.60 -7.39
C GLY A 94 -26.63 -23.06 -5.99
N ARG A 95 -25.75 -23.26 -5.00
CA ARG A 95 -25.97 -22.78 -3.63
C ARG A 95 -25.59 -21.31 -3.51
N ASN A 96 -26.37 -20.56 -2.73
CA ASN A 96 -26.08 -19.16 -2.49
C ASN A 96 -24.87 -19.02 -1.56
N ARG A 97 -23.82 -18.34 -2.01
CA ARG A 97 -22.58 -18.14 -1.27
C ARG A 97 -22.29 -16.65 -1.18
N CYS A 98 -22.27 -16.14 0.05
CA CYS A 98 -22.08 -14.72 0.34
C CYS A 98 -20.69 -14.48 0.94
N CYS A 99 -19.90 -13.62 0.30
CA CYS A 99 -18.57 -13.26 0.76
C CYS A 99 -18.41 -11.76 0.86
N ARG A 100 -17.46 -11.35 1.70
CA ARG A 100 -17.26 -9.95 2.09
C ARG A 100 -15.88 -9.47 1.66
N GLY A 101 -15.78 -8.18 1.34
CA GLY A 101 -14.52 -7.49 1.16
C GLY A 101 -13.92 -7.66 -0.23
N VAL A 102 -13.10 -6.68 -0.59
CA VAL A 102 -12.33 -6.58 -1.82
C VAL A 102 -10.84 -6.51 -1.49
N ASP A 103 -10.02 -7.14 -2.33
CA ASP A 103 -8.57 -6.97 -2.30
C ASP A 103 -8.24 -5.57 -2.85
N LEU A 104 -7.92 -4.66 -1.93
CA LEU A 104 -7.62 -3.27 -2.26
C LEU A 104 -6.43 -3.15 -3.24
N ASN A 105 -5.45 -4.07 -3.18
CA ASN A 105 -4.30 -4.07 -4.09
C ASN A 105 -4.60 -4.74 -5.45
N ARG A 106 -5.87 -5.00 -5.75
CA ARG A 106 -6.39 -5.36 -7.08
C ARG A 106 -7.44 -4.37 -7.59
N ASN A 107 -7.73 -3.34 -6.81
CA ASN A 107 -8.84 -2.42 -7.05
C ASN A 107 -8.43 -1.10 -7.73
N PHE A 108 -7.17 -0.96 -8.17
CA PHE A 108 -6.69 0.23 -8.89
C PHE A 108 -6.94 0.10 -10.40
N ASP A 109 -7.08 1.25 -11.08
CA ASP A 109 -7.34 1.32 -12.53
C ASP A 109 -6.06 1.17 -13.37
N PHE A 110 -5.35 0.06 -13.17
CA PHE A 110 -4.18 -0.29 -13.95
C PHE A 110 -4.26 -1.77 -14.32
N HIS A 111 -4.54 -2.05 -15.60
CA HIS A 111 -4.79 -3.41 -16.09
C HIS A 111 -5.84 -4.16 -15.23
N PHE A 112 -6.89 -3.44 -14.82
CA PHE A 112 -7.94 -3.97 -13.95
C PHE A 112 -8.63 -5.18 -14.59
N LYS A 113 -8.74 -6.29 -13.85
CA LYS A 113 -9.27 -7.60 -14.31
C LYS A 113 -8.50 -8.28 -15.45
N GLU A 114 -7.33 -7.79 -15.83
CA GLU A 114 -6.57 -8.43 -16.92
C GLU A 114 -5.86 -9.71 -16.45
N SER A 115 -5.16 -9.64 -15.32
CA SER A 115 -4.44 -10.79 -14.76
C SER A 115 -4.24 -10.65 -13.24
N GLY A 116 -3.83 -11.74 -12.58
CA GLY A 116 -3.43 -11.72 -11.16
C GLY A 116 -4.54 -11.38 -10.17
N SER A 117 -5.80 -11.44 -10.58
CA SER A 117 -7.00 -11.10 -9.80
C SER A 117 -8.12 -12.15 -10.04
N SER A 118 -9.27 -12.05 -9.36
CA SER A 118 -10.39 -13.00 -9.50
C SER A 118 -11.75 -12.31 -9.47
N ASP A 119 -12.66 -12.72 -10.37
CA ASP A 119 -14.05 -12.26 -10.35
C ASP A 119 -14.91 -12.90 -9.24
N ASP A 120 -14.43 -13.96 -8.58
CA ASP A 120 -15.16 -14.60 -7.48
C ASP A 120 -15.10 -13.72 -6.21
N PRO A 121 -16.23 -13.22 -5.68
CA PRO A 121 -16.28 -12.41 -4.46
C PRO A 121 -15.69 -13.09 -3.21
N CYS A 122 -15.60 -14.42 -3.23
CA CYS A 122 -15.01 -15.21 -2.16
C CYS A 122 -13.50 -15.39 -2.27
N ALA A 123 -12.89 -15.05 -3.41
CA ALA A 123 -11.45 -15.09 -3.54
C ALA A 123 -10.76 -14.05 -2.65
N GLU A 124 -9.59 -14.42 -2.13
CA GLU A 124 -8.70 -13.51 -1.39
C GLU A 124 -8.15 -12.37 -2.27
N ILE A 125 -8.16 -12.57 -3.59
CA ILE A 125 -7.68 -11.63 -4.62
C ILE A 125 -8.85 -11.03 -5.42
N TYR A 126 -10.06 -11.02 -4.86
CA TYR A 126 -11.24 -10.44 -5.50
C TYR A 126 -11.03 -8.94 -5.76
N GLN A 127 -11.04 -8.52 -7.02
CA GLN A 127 -10.75 -7.12 -7.40
C GLN A 127 -11.88 -6.12 -7.13
N GLY A 128 -13.09 -6.59 -6.81
CA GLY A 128 -14.26 -5.72 -6.74
C GLY A 128 -14.97 -5.52 -8.09
N LYS A 129 -16.04 -4.72 -8.06
CA LYS A 129 -16.96 -4.58 -9.21
C LYS A 129 -16.42 -3.71 -10.33
N ALA A 130 -15.59 -2.72 -10.00
CA ALA A 130 -15.00 -1.76 -10.91
C ALA A 130 -13.69 -1.20 -10.29
N PRO A 131 -12.80 -0.59 -11.09
CA PRO A 131 -11.68 0.14 -10.53
C PRO A 131 -12.16 1.21 -9.55
N PHE A 132 -11.47 1.35 -8.42
CA PHE A 132 -11.81 2.27 -7.34
C PHE A 132 -13.26 2.11 -6.82
N SER A 133 -13.77 0.87 -6.80
CA SER A 133 -15.06 0.58 -6.18
C SER A 133 -15.04 0.75 -4.66
N GLU A 134 -13.86 0.61 -4.04
CA GLU A 134 -13.70 0.71 -2.59
C GLU A 134 -13.39 2.16 -2.17
N PRO A 135 -13.95 2.65 -1.04
CA PRO A 135 -13.69 4.00 -0.56
C PRO A 135 -12.21 4.24 -0.24
N GLU A 136 -11.51 3.22 0.23
CA GLU A 136 -10.10 3.31 0.61
C GLU A 136 -9.20 3.56 -0.61
N THR A 137 -9.42 2.84 -1.72
CA THR A 137 -8.66 3.07 -2.97
C THR A 137 -9.05 4.38 -3.65
N ARG A 138 -10.34 4.79 -3.57
CA ARG A 138 -10.77 6.14 -4.01
C ARG A 138 -10.06 7.24 -3.24
N ALA A 139 -9.93 7.11 -1.92
CA ALA A 139 -9.27 8.11 -1.10
C ALA A 139 -7.79 8.31 -1.53
N VAL A 140 -7.08 7.22 -1.87
CA VAL A 140 -5.72 7.29 -2.40
C VAL A 140 -5.69 8.00 -3.75
N ARG A 141 -6.55 7.59 -4.69
CA ARG A 141 -6.68 8.25 -6.01
C ARG A 141 -6.95 9.75 -5.86
N ASP A 142 -7.96 10.11 -5.07
CA ASP A 142 -8.41 11.49 -4.93
C ASP A 142 -7.34 12.35 -4.24
N ALA A 143 -6.61 11.79 -3.28
CA ALA A 143 -5.46 12.45 -2.68
C ALA A 143 -4.35 12.71 -3.71
N ILE A 144 -3.88 11.67 -4.42
CA ILE A 144 -2.82 11.79 -5.43
C ILE A 144 -3.19 12.78 -6.52
N MET A 145 -4.46 12.78 -6.94
CA MET A 145 -4.97 13.62 -8.02
C MET A 145 -5.35 15.04 -7.58
N SER A 146 -5.39 15.31 -6.27
CA SER A 146 -5.67 16.63 -5.74
C SER A 146 -4.63 17.67 -6.17
N ASN A 147 -5.02 18.94 -6.22
CA ASN A 147 -4.09 20.07 -6.43
C ASN A 147 -2.92 20.07 -5.43
N ARG A 148 -3.11 19.43 -4.26
CA ARG A 148 -2.06 19.30 -3.28
C ARG A 148 -0.99 18.31 -3.72
N TYR A 149 -1.24 17.22 -4.45
CA TYR A 149 -0.19 16.22 -4.69
C TYR A 149 0.09 15.93 -6.17
N ARG A 150 -0.84 16.27 -7.05
CA ARG A 150 -0.73 16.02 -8.49
C ARG A 150 0.54 16.63 -9.07
N GLY A 151 1.33 15.80 -9.76
CA GLY A 151 2.60 16.21 -10.39
C GLY A 151 3.77 16.47 -9.42
N ARG A 152 3.57 16.26 -8.10
CA ARG A 152 4.59 16.52 -7.07
C ARG A 152 5.14 15.27 -6.40
N ILE A 153 4.52 14.11 -6.59
CA ILE A 153 4.97 12.84 -6.02
C ILE A 153 6.14 12.30 -6.84
N ASP A 154 7.33 12.22 -6.23
CA ASP A 154 8.53 11.62 -6.84
C ASP A 154 8.76 10.18 -6.40
N ALA A 155 8.22 9.80 -5.24
CA ALA A 155 8.31 8.44 -4.72
C ALA A 155 6.95 7.98 -4.19
N PHE A 156 6.54 6.78 -4.58
CA PHE A 156 5.37 6.09 -4.07
C PHE A 156 5.77 4.71 -3.55
N ILE A 157 5.78 4.53 -2.24
CA ILE A 157 6.24 3.32 -1.57
C ILE A 157 5.06 2.71 -0.82
N THR A 158 4.65 1.51 -1.21
CA THR A 158 3.62 0.75 -0.49
C THR A 158 4.27 -0.41 0.27
N LEU A 159 4.04 -0.46 1.58
CA LEU A 159 4.66 -1.41 2.49
C LEU A 159 3.77 -2.64 2.65
N HIS A 160 4.37 -3.81 2.41
CA HIS A 160 3.73 -5.11 2.49
C HIS A 160 4.58 -6.12 3.25
N THR A 161 3.96 -7.19 3.73
CA THR A 161 4.65 -8.36 4.29
C THR A 161 4.00 -9.68 3.84
N TYR A 162 4.72 -10.79 3.75
CA TYR A 162 6.14 -11.01 4.06
C TYR A 162 6.97 -11.14 2.76
N SER A 163 8.09 -11.87 2.84
CA SER A 163 8.98 -12.32 1.75
C SER A 163 10.26 -11.53 1.53
N GLN A 164 10.45 -10.40 2.23
CA GLN A 164 11.68 -9.59 2.12
C GLN A 164 12.03 -9.21 0.67
N LEU A 165 11.03 -8.75 -0.09
CA LEU A 165 11.17 -8.39 -1.48
C LEU A 165 11.14 -6.87 -1.66
N TRP A 166 11.94 -6.38 -2.61
CA TRP A 166 11.80 -5.07 -3.20
C TRP A 166 11.18 -5.26 -4.58
N ILE A 167 9.97 -4.77 -4.79
CA ILE A 167 9.22 -4.94 -6.03
C ILE A 167 9.05 -3.58 -6.67
N HIS A 168 9.34 -3.50 -7.97
CA HIS A 168 9.08 -2.34 -8.81
C HIS A 168 8.06 -2.71 -9.90
N PRO A 169 7.46 -1.72 -10.60
CA PRO A 169 6.59 -2.01 -11.73
C PRO A 169 7.29 -2.82 -12.83
N TYR A 170 6.59 -3.61 -13.63
CA TYR A 170 5.14 -3.81 -13.60
C TYR A 170 4.76 -5.16 -12.96
N GLY A 171 3.60 -5.20 -12.30
CA GLY A 171 3.05 -6.43 -11.70
C GLY A 171 1.97 -7.13 -12.53
N HIS A 172 1.50 -6.53 -13.64
CA HIS A 172 0.36 -7.04 -14.42
C HIS A 172 0.73 -8.10 -15.45
N ARG A 173 2.00 -8.15 -15.89
CA ARG A 173 2.48 -9.10 -16.90
C ARG A 173 3.95 -9.44 -16.67
N LYS A 174 4.37 -10.64 -17.08
CA LYS A 174 5.77 -11.03 -17.10
C LYS A 174 6.53 -10.27 -18.19
N ASP A 175 7.84 -10.12 -18.00
CA ASP A 175 8.77 -9.56 -18.98
C ASP A 175 8.38 -8.15 -19.46
N THR A 176 7.73 -7.37 -18.59
CA THR A 176 7.41 -5.97 -18.81
C THR A 176 8.12 -5.09 -17.79
N TYR A 177 8.86 -4.12 -18.29
CA TYR A 177 9.69 -3.23 -17.48
C TYR A 177 9.36 -1.77 -17.80
N PRO A 178 9.42 -0.87 -16.80
CA PRO A 178 9.30 0.55 -17.03
C PRO A 178 10.57 1.09 -17.69
N GLY A 179 10.49 2.25 -18.34
CA GLY A 179 11.62 2.85 -19.07
C GLY A 179 12.81 3.23 -18.17
N ASP A 180 12.56 3.44 -16.88
CA ASP A 180 13.51 3.82 -15.83
C ASP A 180 13.95 2.62 -14.97
N ILE A 181 13.81 1.39 -15.46
CA ILE A 181 14.14 0.16 -14.71
C ILE A 181 15.57 0.16 -14.15
N GLN A 182 16.54 0.72 -14.86
CA GLN A 182 17.93 0.78 -14.41
C GLN A 182 18.10 1.66 -13.17
N ASP A 183 17.35 2.76 -13.08
CA ASP A 183 17.36 3.65 -11.92
C ASP A 183 16.73 2.96 -10.71
N LEU A 184 15.58 2.30 -10.91
CA LEU A 184 14.87 1.55 -9.86
C LEU A 184 15.74 0.43 -9.27
N VAL A 185 16.44 -0.31 -10.14
CA VAL A 185 17.35 -1.38 -9.73
C VAL A 185 18.56 -0.81 -8.97
N SER A 186 19.10 0.33 -9.40
CA SER A 186 20.23 1.00 -8.73
C SER A 186 19.85 1.49 -7.33
N ILE A 187 18.65 2.05 -7.16
CA ILE A 187 18.11 2.43 -5.84
C ILE A 187 18.04 1.22 -4.92
N TYR A 188 17.53 0.08 -5.41
CA TYR A 188 17.47 -1.16 -4.64
C TYR A 188 18.85 -1.64 -4.18
N TYR A 189 19.85 -1.68 -5.07
CA TYR A 189 21.20 -2.13 -4.70
C TYR A 189 21.82 -1.25 -3.61
N ASN A 190 21.68 0.08 -3.74
CA ASN A 190 22.15 1.03 -2.72
C ASN A 190 21.44 0.82 -1.39
N PHE A 191 20.11 0.64 -1.41
CA PHE A 191 19.34 0.35 -0.22
C PHE A 191 19.79 -0.97 0.44
N LYS A 192 19.95 -2.04 -0.35
CA LYS A 192 20.36 -3.35 0.14
C LYS A 192 21.71 -3.30 0.86
N ILE A 193 22.70 -2.61 0.29
CA ILE A 193 24.03 -2.45 0.90
C ILE A 193 23.90 -1.75 2.26
N LEU A 194 23.18 -0.63 2.31
CA LEU A 194 22.97 0.12 3.55
C LEU A 194 22.23 -0.68 4.62
N PHE A 195 21.21 -1.44 4.21
CA PHE A 195 20.41 -2.26 5.11
C PHE A 195 21.24 -3.39 5.71
N LEU A 196 21.98 -4.13 4.88
CA LEU A 196 22.84 -5.23 5.34
C LEU A 196 23.97 -4.74 6.25
N ASN A 197 24.56 -3.58 5.96
CA ASN A 197 25.61 -2.98 6.80
C ASN A 197 25.12 -2.47 8.16
N LYS A 198 23.80 -2.35 8.38
CA LYS A 198 23.22 -1.96 9.68
C LYS A 198 22.76 -3.16 10.52
N ILE A 199 22.69 -4.35 9.93
CA ILE A 199 22.22 -5.56 10.60
C ILE A 199 23.41 -6.45 11.01
N ASN A 200 24.56 -6.27 10.37
CA ASN A 200 25.86 -6.80 10.79
C ASN A 200 26.59 -5.78 11.67
#